data_AF-Q4A5M9-F1
#
_entry.id   AF-Q4A5M9-F1
#
_cell.length_a   1.000
_cell.length_b   1.000
_cell.length_c   1.000
_cell.angle_alpha   90.00
_cell.angle_beta   90.00
_cell.angle_gamma   90.00
#
_symmetry.space_group_name_H-M   'P 1'
#
loop_
_entity.id
_entity.type
_entity.pdbx_description
1 polymer ?
#
loop_
_entity_poly.entity_id
_entity_poly.type
_entity_poly.pdbx_seq_one_letter_code
_entity_poly.pdbx_strand_id
1 'polypeptide(L)'
;MAYNKRKKGYHNKKRTCHFCDNKLTYVDYKNVEDLKKFVNAVGSIKPKVATGNCAKHQRKVTLAVKRARLMALLPFAVARIRVHRSLVSAPASQNTKKVAEKVEKEKAPAA
;
A
#
# COMPACT_ATOMS: atom_id res chain seq x y z
N MET A 1 -24.96 -9.34 38.62
CA MET A 1 -24.05 -8.81 37.58
C MET A 1 -24.40 -9.47 36.24
N ALA A 2 -24.95 -8.72 35.28
CA ALA A 2 -25.20 -9.25 33.94
C ALA A 2 -23.90 -9.15 33.12
N TYR A 3 -23.26 -10.29 32.84
CA TYR A 3 -22.17 -10.32 31.88
C TYR A 3 -22.77 -9.92 30.53
N ASN A 4 -22.30 -8.81 29.96
CA ASN A 4 -22.72 -8.39 28.62
C ASN A 4 -22.36 -9.53 27.66
N LYS A 5 -23.36 -10.34 27.30
CA LYS A 5 -23.28 -11.39 26.30
C LYS A 5 -22.97 -10.69 24.98
N ARG A 6 -21.67 -10.45 24.70
CA ARG A 6 -21.19 -9.84 23.47
C ARG A 6 -21.90 -10.55 22.32
N LYS A 7 -22.78 -9.82 21.64
CA LYS A 7 -23.49 -10.32 20.45
C LYS A 7 -22.44 -10.99 19.58
N LYS A 8 -22.62 -12.30 19.36
CA LYS A 8 -21.67 -13.18 18.70
C LYS A 8 -21.34 -12.56 17.34
N GLY A 9 -20.21 -11.85 17.31
CA GLY A 9 -19.86 -10.97 16.20
C GLY A 9 -19.89 -11.74 14.91
N TYR A 10 -20.57 -11.16 13.92
CA TYR A 10 -20.69 -11.59 12.54
C TYR A 10 -19.55 -12.54 12.14
N HIS A 11 -19.89 -13.83 11.99
CA HIS A 11 -18.93 -14.81 11.49
C HIS A 11 -18.58 -14.41 10.07
N ASN A 12 -17.46 -13.71 9.92
CA ASN A 12 -16.93 -13.33 8.62
C ASN A 12 -16.88 -14.59 7.75
N LYS A 13 -17.74 -14.63 6.73
CA LYS A 13 -17.80 -15.75 5.80
C LYS A 13 -16.37 -15.97 5.27
N LYS A 14 -15.87 -17.19 5.43
CA LYS A 14 -14.55 -17.56 4.90
C LYS A 14 -14.61 -17.38 3.39
N ARG A 15 -13.73 -16.55 2.82
CA ARG A 15 -13.65 -16.38 1.37
C ARG A 15 -13.28 -17.71 0.72
N THR A 16 -13.90 -18.02 -0.40
CA THR A 16 -13.63 -19.23 -1.18
C THR A 16 -12.29 -19.11 -1.90
N CYS A 17 -11.58 -20.22 -2.04
CA CYS A 17 -10.29 -20.24 -2.72
C CYS A 17 -10.50 -20.37 -4.24
N HIS A 18 -10.12 -19.32 -4.97
CA HIS A 18 -10.24 -19.26 -6.43
C HIS A 18 -9.65 -20.49 -7.16
N PHE A 19 -8.51 -21.00 -6.71
CA PHE A 19 -7.87 -22.18 -7.30
C PHE A 19 -8.60 -23.49 -6.99
N CYS A 20 -9.25 -23.61 -5.82
CA CYS A 20 -10.03 -24.79 -5.48
C CYS A 20 -11.31 -24.86 -6.31
N ASP A 21 -11.99 -23.71 -6.48
CA ASP A 21 -13.25 -23.63 -7.23
C ASP A 21 -13.03 -23.97 -8.70
N ASN A 22 -11.98 -23.40 -9.30
CA ASN A 22 -11.62 -23.66 -10.69
C ASN A 22 -10.84 -24.98 -10.90
N LYS A 23 -10.55 -25.72 -9.82
CA LYS A 23 -9.73 -26.96 -9.83
C LYS A 23 -8.38 -26.80 -10.57
N LEU A 24 -7.78 -25.62 -10.51
CA LEU A 24 -6.49 -25.34 -11.12
C LEU A 24 -5.38 -25.96 -10.26
N THR A 25 -4.77 -27.04 -10.75
CA THR A 25 -3.77 -27.82 -10.00
C THR A 25 -2.40 -27.16 -10.00
N TYR A 26 -2.08 -26.41 -11.05
CA TYR A 26 -0.76 -25.85 -11.30
C TYR A 26 -0.82 -24.34 -11.50
N VAL A 27 0.09 -23.63 -10.85
CA VAL A 27 0.23 -22.17 -10.94
C VAL A 27 1.56 -21.89 -11.59
N ASP A 28 1.52 -21.52 -12.87
CA ASP A 28 2.71 -21.18 -13.63
C ASP A 28 3.31 -19.85 -13.20
N TYR A 29 4.64 -19.80 -13.19
CA TYR A 29 5.37 -18.56 -12.95
C TYR A 29 5.40 -17.65 -14.19
N LYS A 30 5.15 -18.21 -15.39
CA LYS A 30 5.15 -17.48 -16.67
C LYS A 30 3.88 -16.66 -16.88
N ASN A 31 2.77 -17.06 -16.25
CA ASN A 31 1.47 -16.41 -16.40
C ASN A 31 1.41 -15.15 -15.53
N VAL A 32 1.99 -14.05 -16.04
CA VAL A 32 2.15 -12.80 -15.29
C VAL A 32 0.80 -12.19 -14.91
N GLU A 33 -0.23 -12.35 -15.73
CA GLU A 33 -1.57 -11.80 -15.52
C GLU A 33 -2.24 -12.33 -14.25
N ASP A 34 -2.13 -13.64 -14.01
CA ASP A 34 -2.69 -14.27 -12.81
C ASP A 34 -1.86 -13.94 -11.57
N LEU A 35 -0.54 -13.88 -11.70
CA LEU A 35 0.34 -13.55 -10.58
C LEU A 35 0.20 -12.09 -10.14
N LYS A 36 -0.03 -11.15 -11.08
CA LYS A 36 -0.29 -9.74 -10.79
C LYS A 36 -1.47 -9.56 -9.82
N LYS A 37 -2.51 -10.40 -9.90
CA LYS A 37 -3.68 -10.36 -8.98
C LYS A 37 -3.28 -10.61 -7.52
N PHE A 38 -2.26 -11.44 -7.29
CA PHE A 38 -1.75 -11.80 -5.95
C PHE A 38 -0.65 -10.87 -5.42
N VAL A 39 -0.25 -9.87 -6.20
CA VAL A 39 0.76 -8.88 -5.83
C VAL A 39 0.07 -7.53 -5.58
N ASN A 40 0.58 -6.77 -4.61
CA ASN A 40 0.12 -5.41 -4.29
C ASN A 40 0.76 -4.38 -5.23
N ALA A 41 0.24 -3.15 -5.23
CA ALA A 41 0.82 -2.03 -5.99
C ALA A 41 2.30 -1.76 -5.65
N VAL A 42 2.74 -2.09 -4.44
CA VAL A 42 4.15 -1.94 -4.00
C VAL A 42 5.03 -3.10 -4.50
N GLY A 43 4.45 -4.16 -5.04
CA GLY A 43 5.17 -5.39 -5.40
C GLY A 43 5.17 -6.44 -4.29
N SER A 44 4.57 -6.19 -3.12
CA SER A 44 4.48 -7.16 -2.02
C SER A 44 3.44 -8.26 -2.29
N ILE A 45 3.71 -9.49 -1.84
CA ILE A 45 2.78 -10.62 -2.02
C ILE A 45 1.60 -10.43 -1.05
N LYS A 46 0.37 -10.51 -1.56
CA LYS A 46 -0.83 -10.45 -0.73
C LYS A 46 -0.87 -11.62 0.26
N PRO A 47 -1.23 -11.38 1.54
CA PRO A 47 -1.35 -12.46 2.50
C PRO A 47 -2.52 -13.38 2.17
N LYS A 48 -2.49 -14.60 2.72
CA LYS A 48 -3.56 -15.60 2.59
C LYS A 48 -4.94 -15.04 2.95
N VAL A 49 -5.02 -14.21 3.99
CA VAL A 49 -6.28 -13.64 4.50
C VAL A 49 -6.92 -12.68 3.48
N ALA A 50 -6.11 -11.88 2.78
CA ALA A 50 -6.61 -10.94 1.78
C ALA A 50 -7.10 -11.64 0.51
N THR A 51 -6.43 -12.73 0.11
CA THR A 51 -6.73 -13.49 -1.11
C THR A 51 -7.83 -14.52 -0.93
N GLY A 52 -8.01 -15.07 0.28
CA GLY A 52 -8.94 -16.17 0.53
C GLY A 52 -8.42 -17.54 0.11
N ASN A 53 -7.15 -17.66 -0.29
CA ASN A 53 -6.59 -18.92 -0.78
C ASN A 53 -6.41 -19.97 0.32
N CYS A 54 -6.54 -21.24 -0.06
CA CYS A 54 -6.10 -22.37 0.75
C CYS A 54 -4.60 -22.28 1.03
N ALA A 55 -4.15 -22.78 2.19
CA ALA A 55 -2.73 -22.73 2.58
C ALA A 55 -1.81 -23.43 1.56
N LYS A 56 -2.27 -24.55 0.98
CA LYS A 56 -1.54 -25.30 -0.06
C LYS A 56 -1.37 -24.46 -1.34
N HIS A 57 -2.45 -23.85 -1.82
CA HIS A 57 -2.41 -22.99 -3.01
C HIS A 57 -1.60 -21.71 -2.79
N GLN A 58 -1.70 -21.09 -1.61
CA GLN A 58 -0.89 -19.93 -1.29
C GLN A 58 0.61 -20.23 -1.34
N ARG A 59 1.05 -21.42 -0.88
CA ARG A 59 2.46 -21.86 -1.01
C ARG A 59 2.87 -21.99 -2.47
N LYS A 60 2.02 -22.60 -3.32
CA LYS A 60 2.27 -22.70 -4.77
C LYS A 60 2.38 -21.32 -5.44
N VAL A 61 1.46 -20.41 -5.16
CA VAL A 61 1.51 -19.02 -5.65
C VAL A 61 2.77 -18.31 -5.17
N THR A 62 3.13 -18.46 -3.90
CA THR A 62 4.34 -17.83 -3.35
C THR A 62 5.60 -18.31 -4.07
N LEU A 63 5.71 -19.62 -4.36
CA LEU A 63 6.81 -20.17 -5.15
C LEU A 63 6.80 -19.65 -6.59
N ALA A 64 5.64 -19.60 -7.23
CA ALA A 64 5.50 -19.08 -8.59
C ALA A 64 5.90 -17.59 -8.68
N VAL A 65 5.45 -16.75 -7.74
CA VAL A 65 5.84 -15.33 -7.67
C VAL A 65 7.34 -15.18 -7.41
N LYS A 66 7.94 -16.00 -6.53
CA LYS A 66 9.39 -15.97 -6.30
C LYS A 66 10.18 -16.32 -7.56
N ARG A 67 9.76 -17.35 -8.30
CA ARG A 67 10.36 -17.73 -9.59
C ARG A 67 10.21 -16.62 -10.64
N ALA A 68 9.02 -16.04 -10.75
CA ALA A 68 8.74 -14.95 -11.68
C ALA A 68 9.61 -13.71 -11.40
N ARG A 69 9.92 -13.42 -10.12
CA ARG A 69 10.84 -12.34 -9.75
C ARG A 69 12.29 -12.62 -10.12
N LEU A 70 12.76 -13.86 -9.97
CA LEU A 70 14.11 -14.26 -10.41
C LEU A 70 14.25 -14.15 -11.93
N MET A 71 13.18 -14.42 -12.68
CA MET A 71 13.14 -14.27 -14.14
C MET A 71 12.77 -12.86 -14.60
N ALA A 72 12.81 -11.86 -13.71
CA ALA A 72 12.50 -10.46 -14.00
C ALA A 72 11.10 -10.19 -14.60
N LEU A 73 10.14 -11.11 -14.45
CA LEU A 73 8.75 -10.93 -14.92
C LEU A 73 7.92 -10.05 -13.95
N LEU A 74 8.31 -10.02 -12.68
CA LEU A 74 7.64 -9.23 -11.63
C LEU A 74 8.68 -8.45 -10.82
N PRO A 75 8.39 -7.19 -10.44
CA PRO A 75 9.29 -6.40 -9.60
C PRO A 75 9.32 -6.92 -8.15
N PHE A 76 10.47 -6.76 -7.50
CA PHE A 76 10.60 -7.01 -6.06
C PHE A 76 9.95 -5.92 -5.22
N ALA A 77 10.11 -4.67 -5.64
CA ALA A 77 9.51 -3.50 -5.06
C ALA A 77 9.28 -2.46 -6.15
N VAL A 78 8.13 -1.80 -6.14
CA VAL A 78 7.89 -0.61 -6.97
C VAL A 78 8.54 0.56 -6.26
N ALA A 79 9.58 1.12 -6.88
CA ALA A 79 10.20 2.34 -6.40
C ALA A 79 9.11 3.42 -6.35
N ARG A 80 8.76 3.87 -5.13
CA ARG A 80 7.96 5.08 -5.00
C ARG A 80 8.82 6.20 -5.56
N ILE A 81 8.50 6.67 -6.76
CA ILE A 81 9.09 7.88 -7.32
C ILE A 81 8.80 8.96 -6.29
N ARG A 82 9.85 9.41 -5.58
CA ARG A 82 9.80 10.62 -4.77
C ARG A 82 9.70 11.77 -5.76
N VAL A 83 8.50 11.99 -6.31
CA VAL A 83 8.21 13.25 -6.99
C VAL A 83 8.50 14.30 -5.93
N HIS A 84 9.50 15.15 -6.16
CA HIS A 84 9.88 16.21 -5.25
C HIS A 84 8.62 16.99 -4.85
N ARG A 85 8.05 16.67 -3.68
CA ARG A 85 6.90 17.38 -3.08
C ARG A 85 7.33 18.75 -2.54
N SER A 86 8.52 19.24 -2.92
CA SER A 86 9.14 20.45 -2.41
C SER A 86 9.62 21.42 -3.48
N LEU A 87 9.04 21.41 -4.69
CA LEU A 87 9.22 22.52 -5.65
C LEU A 87 7.96 23.37 -5.86
N VAL A 88 6.88 23.11 -5.11
CA VAL A 88 5.70 23.99 -5.12
C VAL A 88 5.43 24.43 -3.68
N SER A 89 6.14 25.50 -3.32
CA SER A 89 5.69 26.55 -2.41
C SER A 89 4.76 26.11 -1.29
N ALA A 90 5.34 25.62 -0.19
CA ALA A 90 4.79 26.01 1.10
C ALA A 90 4.76 27.55 1.09
N PRO A 91 3.60 28.21 1.16
CA PRO A 91 3.59 29.66 1.30
C PRO A 91 4.33 29.95 2.60
N ALA A 92 5.46 30.64 2.48
CA ALA A 92 6.15 31.23 3.60
C ALA A 92 5.08 31.90 4.47
N SER A 93 4.97 31.40 5.70
CA SER A 93 4.09 31.88 6.76
C SER A 93 3.81 33.38 6.61
N GLN A 94 2.51 33.75 6.60
CA GLN A 94 1.99 35.11 6.40
C GLN A 94 2.57 36.18 7.36
N ASN A 95 3.46 35.80 8.27
CA ASN A 95 4.07 36.67 9.25
C ASN A 95 5.25 37.52 8.71
N THR A 96 5.80 37.24 7.52
CA THR A 96 6.94 38.03 7.00
C THR A 96 6.52 39.44 6.55
N LYS A 97 5.32 39.61 5.99
CA LYS A 97 4.82 40.93 5.56
C LYS A 97 4.60 41.88 6.75
N LYS A 98 4.13 41.34 7.88
CA LYS A 98 3.81 42.14 9.08
C LYS A 98 5.06 42.58 9.85
N VAL A 99 6.14 41.79 9.80
CA VAL A 99 7.42 42.16 10.40
C VAL A 99 8.12 43.22 9.56
N ALA A 100 8.12 43.10 8.22
CA ALA A 100 8.76 44.07 7.33
C ALA A 100 8.15 45.47 7.42
N GLU A 101 6.82 45.58 7.46
CA GLU A 101 6.13 46.88 7.56
C GLU A 101 6.36 47.57 8.92
N LYS A 102 6.67 46.80 9.97
CA LYS A 102 6.91 47.34 11.32
C LYS A 102 8.31 47.94 11.47
N VAL A 103 9.32 47.34 10.84
CA VAL A 103 10.72 47.81 10.92
C VAL A 103 10.92 49.13 10.17
N GLU A 104 10.21 49.36 9.05
CA GLU A 104 10.35 50.61 8.29
C GLU A 104 9.73 51.82 9.00
N LYS A 105 8.66 51.63 9.78
CA LYS A 105 8.00 52.73 10.52
C LYS A 105 8.80 53.21 11.74
N GLU A 106 9.71 52.39 12.28
CA GLU A 106 10.52 52.76 13.45
C GLU A 106 11.82 53.48 13.08
N LYS A 107 12.22 53.52 11.79
CA LYS A 107 13.47 54.17 11.35
C LYS A 107 13.29 55.60 10.83
N ALA A 108 12.13 56.22 11.06
CA ALA A 108 12.00 57.66 10.87
C ALA A 108 12.98 58.38 11.81
N PRO A 109 13.89 59.22 11.27
CA PRO A 109 14.99 59.80 12.03
C PRO A 109 14.44 60.77 13.07
N ALA A 110 14.94 60.63 14.30
CA ALA A 110 14.83 61.69 15.30
C ALA A 110 15.51 62.96 14.74
N ALA A 111 14.79 64.07 14.94
CA ALA A 111 15.08 65.42 14.49
C ALA A 111 16.51 65.91 14.74
#